data_AF-A0A356TJW7-F1
#
_entry.id   AF-A0A356TJW7-F1
#
_cell.length_a   1.000
_cell.length_b   1.000
_cell.length_c   1.000
_cell.angle_alpha   90.00
_cell.angle_beta   90.00
_cell.angle_gamma   90.00
#
_symmetry.space_group_name_H-M   'P 1'
#
loop_
_entity.id
_entity.type
_entity.pdbx_description
1 polymer ?
#
loop_
_entity_poly.entity_id
_entity_poly.type
_entity_poly.pdbx_seq_one_letter_code
_entity_poly.pdbx_strand_id
1 'polypeptide(L)'
;MLDSPWTRMALVTCVVGLAPSLARAQEIERDAPPDMAAVEARALFDAGRVAFAEGRFEDALRRFQGAHEASGHPELLYNVAMCLERLQRDEEALEALRAYLEQAPDSPLRGNVEGRIEGLERSVAEQRALAEQARREPDPEPPADPGRSSAAAPEGQDLVSAWWLWTLVGVVVVGAALGVTLALTLDPGEQAPIPGDAGIVVSTLVEVRW
;
A
#
# COMPACT_ATOMS: atom_id res chain seq x y z
N MET A 1 -68.47 32.22 69.72
CA MET A 1 -69.26 31.01 69.99
C MET A 1 -70.26 30.90 68.84
N LEU A 2 -70.28 29.75 68.15
CA LEU A 2 -71.08 29.34 66.99
C LEU A 2 -70.46 29.59 65.58
N ASP A 3 -69.90 28.50 65.05
CA ASP A 3 -70.04 27.88 63.71
C ASP A 3 -69.87 28.76 62.44
N SER A 4 -68.99 28.39 61.50
CA SER A 4 -69.18 27.20 60.66
C SER A 4 -67.86 26.75 59.99
N PRO A 5 -67.50 25.46 60.05
CA PRO A 5 -66.67 24.80 59.03
C PRO A 5 -67.51 24.67 57.74
N TRP A 6 -66.95 24.24 56.61
CA TRP A 6 -67.69 24.07 55.34
C TRP A 6 -68.01 25.36 54.56
N THR A 7 -66.99 26.05 54.06
CA THR A 7 -67.15 26.62 52.72
C THR A 7 -65.80 26.72 52.02
N ARG A 8 -65.71 25.97 50.91
CA ARG A 8 -64.78 26.11 49.78
C ARG A 8 -63.52 25.26 49.83
N MET A 9 -63.73 23.96 49.62
CA MET A 9 -63.03 23.26 48.55
C MET A 9 -63.02 24.13 47.28
N ALA A 10 -61.84 24.39 46.71
CA ALA A 10 -61.68 24.52 45.26
C ALA A 10 -60.18 24.44 44.90
N LEU A 11 -59.83 23.29 44.31
CA LEU A 11 -58.87 23.15 43.22
C LEU A 11 -57.39 23.48 43.49
N VAL A 12 -56.67 22.41 43.80
CA VAL A 12 -55.32 22.16 43.25
C VAL A 12 -55.42 22.28 41.72
N THR A 13 -54.96 23.39 41.17
CA THR A 13 -54.76 23.51 39.73
C THR A 13 -53.29 23.20 39.44
N CYS A 14 -53.04 21.94 39.08
CA CYS A 14 -51.84 21.53 38.37
C CYS A 14 -51.71 22.36 37.08
N VAL A 15 -50.76 23.29 37.03
CA VAL A 15 -50.28 23.81 35.74
C VAL A 15 -49.30 22.78 35.19
N VAL A 16 -49.84 21.72 34.59
CA VAL A 16 -49.11 20.94 33.59
C VAL A 16 -49.06 21.83 32.36
N GLY A 17 -48.02 22.65 32.27
CA GLY A 17 -47.70 23.39 31.05
C GLY A 17 -47.28 22.39 29.98
N LEU A 18 -48.22 22.03 29.10
CA LEU A 18 -47.91 21.45 27.80
C LEU A 18 -46.98 22.42 27.05
N ALA A 19 -45.69 22.08 26.97
CA ALA A 19 -44.83 22.57 25.91
C ALA A 19 -44.81 21.50 24.81
N PRO A 20 -45.69 21.56 23.79
CA PRO A 20 -45.50 20.73 22.62
C PRO A 20 -44.38 21.34 21.77
N SER A 21 -43.74 20.50 20.97
CA SER A 21 -43.07 20.88 19.70
C SER A 21 -41.67 21.52 19.72
N LEU A 22 -40.75 21.03 20.55
CA LEU A 22 -39.31 21.01 20.17
C LEU A 22 -38.81 19.60 19.77
N ALA A 23 -39.63 18.56 19.96
CA ALA A 23 -39.24 17.18 19.64
C ALA A 23 -39.28 16.82 18.14
N ARG A 24 -39.70 17.73 17.24
CA ARG A 24 -39.81 17.47 15.80
C ARG A 24 -38.69 18.03 14.93
N ALA A 25 -37.69 18.68 15.52
CA ALA A 25 -36.53 19.18 14.76
C ALA A 25 -35.39 18.14 14.63
N GLN A 26 -35.41 17.05 15.41
CA GLN A 26 -34.38 15.99 15.34
C GLN A 26 -34.79 14.75 14.53
N GLU A 27 -35.96 14.76 13.89
CA GLU A 27 -36.52 13.56 13.24
C GLU A 27 -36.21 13.48 11.73
N ILE A 28 -35.55 14.47 11.13
CA ILE A 28 -35.29 14.52 9.67
C ILE A 28 -33.86 14.08 9.27
N GLU A 29 -32.92 13.96 10.20
CA GLU A 29 -31.53 13.59 9.85
C GLU A 29 -31.23 12.09 10.01
N ARG A 30 -32.27 11.23 10.08
CA ARG A 30 -32.12 9.77 10.05
C ARG A 30 -32.44 9.13 8.70
N ASP A 31 -32.99 9.90 7.75
CA ASP A 31 -33.43 9.43 6.44
C ASP A 31 -32.63 10.07 5.28
N ALA A 32 -31.52 10.75 5.58
CA ALA A 32 -30.58 11.12 4.52
C ALA A 32 -30.03 9.82 3.90
N PRO A 33 -30.07 9.66 2.55
CA PRO A 33 -29.46 8.52 1.90
C PRO A 33 -27.98 8.43 2.33
N PRO A 34 -27.43 7.21 2.46
CA PRO A 34 -26.04 7.04 2.88
C PRO A 34 -25.14 7.89 2.00
N ASP A 35 -24.13 8.53 2.59
CA ASP A 35 -23.12 9.23 1.82
C ASP A 35 -22.45 8.22 0.90
N MET A 36 -22.86 8.24 -0.37
CA MET A 36 -22.42 7.28 -1.36
C MET A 36 -20.92 7.36 -1.58
N ALA A 37 -20.32 8.55 -1.39
CA ALA A 37 -18.88 8.74 -1.49
C ALA A 37 -18.15 8.05 -0.34
N ALA A 38 -18.66 8.17 0.89
CA ALA A 38 -18.12 7.44 2.04
C ALA A 38 -18.23 5.91 1.89
N VAL A 39 -19.36 5.42 1.36
CA VAL A 39 -19.58 3.99 1.09
C VAL A 39 -18.62 3.49 0.00
N GLU A 40 -18.48 4.24 -1.10
CA GLU A 40 -17.56 3.91 -2.20
C GLU A 40 -16.11 3.90 -1.72
N ALA A 41 -15.69 4.94 -1.00
CA ALA A 41 -14.34 5.06 -0.50
C ALA A 41 -13.99 3.94 0.49
N ARG A 42 -14.95 3.54 1.33
CA ARG A 42 -14.80 2.38 2.22
C ARG A 42 -14.60 1.09 1.43
N ALA A 43 -15.42 0.84 0.42
CA ALA A 43 -15.31 -0.35 -0.41
C ALA A 43 -13.97 -0.42 -1.16
N LEU A 44 -13.52 0.72 -1.70
CA LEU A 44 -12.21 0.86 -2.35
C LEU A 44 -11.07 0.61 -1.36
N PHE A 45 -11.14 1.19 -0.15
CA PHE A 45 -10.13 0.97 0.89
C PHE A 45 -10.03 -0.50 1.30
N ASP A 46 -11.15 -1.16 1.57
CA ASP A 46 -11.16 -2.57 1.97
C ASP A 46 -10.63 -3.47 0.85
N ALA A 47 -10.98 -3.19 -0.40
CA ALA A 47 -10.40 -3.89 -1.55
C ALA A 47 -8.89 -3.62 -1.71
N GLY A 48 -8.44 -2.39 -1.41
CA GLY A 48 -7.04 -1.98 -1.45
C GLY A 48 -6.22 -2.73 -0.41
N ARG A 49 -6.76 -2.89 0.81
CA ARG A 49 -6.15 -3.70 1.87
C ARG A 49 -5.93 -5.14 1.47
N VAL A 50 -6.93 -5.77 0.86
CA VAL A 50 -6.82 -7.15 0.36
C VAL A 50 -5.74 -7.25 -0.70
N ALA A 51 -5.75 -6.36 -1.70
CA ALA A 51 -4.73 -6.36 -2.75
C ALA A 51 -3.31 -6.13 -2.19
N PHE A 52 -3.15 -5.25 -1.20
CA PHE A 52 -1.87 -4.98 -0.56
C PHE A 52 -1.35 -6.21 0.19
N ALA A 53 -2.22 -6.87 0.97
CA ALA A 53 -1.88 -8.08 1.71
C ALA A 53 -1.47 -9.24 0.79
N GLU A 54 -2.02 -9.29 -0.42
CA GLU A 54 -1.66 -10.27 -1.46
C GLU A 54 -0.43 -9.87 -2.28
N GLY A 55 0.21 -8.73 -1.99
CA GLY A 55 1.38 -8.23 -2.72
C GLY A 55 1.07 -7.63 -4.09
N ARG A 56 -0.21 -7.43 -4.44
CA ARG A 56 -0.64 -6.78 -5.69
C ARG A 56 -0.59 -5.26 -5.53
N PHE A 57 0.61 -4.70 -5.44
CA PHE A 57 0.81 -3.31 -5.03
C PHE A 57 0.25 -2.28 -6.02
N GLU A 58 0.29 -2.50 -7.33
CA GLU A 58 -0.33 -1.62 -8.32
C GLU A 58 -1.86 -1.62 -8.19
N ASP A 59 -2.44 -2.78 -7.90
CA ASP A 59 -3.88 -2.93 -7.68
C ASP A 59 -4.33 -2.25 -6.39
N ALA A 60 -3.51 -2.35 -5.34
CA ALA A 60 -3.73 -1.66 -4.07
C ALA A 60 -3.61 -0.14 -4.24
N LEU A 61 -2.57 0.32 -4.95
CA LEU A 61 -2.33 1.72 -5.24
C LEU A 61 -3.56 2.38 -5.89
N ARG A 62 -4.07 1.80 -6.97
CA ARG A 62 -5.27 2.33 -7.67
C ARG A 62 -6.48 2.42 -6.76
N ARG A 63 -6.66 1.44 -5.87
CA ARG A 63 -7.79 1.39 -4.94
C ARG A 63 -7.67 2.43 -3.83
N PHE A 64 -6.47 2.61 -3.26
CA PHE A 64 -6.25 3.65 -2.25
C PHE A 64 -6.33 5.07 -2.84
N GLN A 65 -5.86 5.27 -4.08
CA GLN A 65 -6.05 6.52 -4.81
C GLN A 65 -7.54 6.82 -5.01
N GLY A 66 -8.31 5.85 -5.54
CA GLY A 66 -9.75 6.02 -5.71
C GLY A 66 -10.48 6.28 -4.39
N ALA A 67 -10.08 5.60 -3.30
CA ALA A 67 -10.64 5.88 -1.97
C ALA A 67 -10.33 7.31 -1.50
N HIS A 68 -9.11 7.80 -1.76
CA HIS A 68 -8.71 9.17 -1.41
C HIS A 68 -9.48 10.19 -2.26
N GLU A 69 -9.65 9.94 -3.55
CA GLU A 69 -10.42 10.79 -4.45
C GLU A 69 -11.89 10.88 -4.03
N ALA A 70 -12.48 9.76 -3.59
CA ALA A 70 -13.87 9.72 -3.15
C ALA A 70 -14.11 10.38 -1.79
N SER A 71 -13.17 10.27 -0.85
CA SER A 71 -13.39 10.74 0.55
C SER A 71 -12.59 11.97 0.97
N GLY A 72 -11.47 12.27 0.31
CA GLY A 72 -10.52 13.30 0.72
C GLY A 72 -9.75 13.00 2.00
N HIS A 73 -9.86 11.79 2.58
CA HIS A 73 -9.16 11.48 3.83
C HIS A 73 -7.64 11.39 3.65
N PRO A 74 -6.85 12.15 4.42
CA PRO A 74 -5.40 12.16 4.27
C PRO A 74 -4.75 10.82 4.62
N GLU A 75 -5.32 10.03 5.53
CA GLU A 75 -4.79 8.71 5.92
C GLU A 75 -4.62 7.76 4.73
N LEU A 76 -5.38 7.97 3.65
CA LEU A 76 -5.27 7.20 2.42
C LEU A 76 -4.00 7.54 1.63
N LEU A 77 -3.49 8.77 1.72
CA LEU A 77 -2.20 9.18 1.12
C LEU A 77 -1.02 8.43 1.73
N TYR A 78 -1.08 8.12 3.04
CA TYR A 78 -0.08 7.27 3.68
C TYR A 78 -0.06 5.86 3.08
N ASN A 79 -1.23 5.27 2.82
CA ASN A 79 -1.34 3.95 2.19
C ASN A 79 -0.92 3.96 0.72
N VAL A 80 -1.22 5.05 -0.01
CA VAL A 80 -0.72 5.31 -1.36
C VAL A 80 0.80 5.31 -1.37
N ALA A 81 1.44 6.07 -0.46
CA ALA A 81 2.89 6.12 -0.32
C ALA A 81 3.50 4.74 -0.02
N MET A 82 2.89 3.96 0.89
CA MET A 82 3.36 2.59 1.15
C MET A 82 3.35 1.72 -0.10
N CYS A 83 2.30 1.81 -0.94
CA CYS A 83 2.25 1.05 -2.19
C CYS A 83 3.36 1.49 -3.14
N LEU A 84 3.58 2.80 -3.27
CA LEU A 84 4.62 3.37 -4.14
C LEU A 84 6.02 2.95 -3.71
N GLU A 85 6.31 2.90 -2.41
CA GLU A 85 7.58 2.39 -1.89
C GLU A 85 7.79 0.91 -2.22
N ARG A 86 6.75 0.07 -2.09
CA ARG A 86 6.83 -1.34 -2.50
C ARG A 86 7.03 -1.53 -4.00
N LEU A 87 6.65 -0.54 -4.80
CA LEU A 87 6.85 -0.46 -6.24
C LEU A 87 8.16 0.22 -6.64
N GLN A 88 8.96 0.69 -5.67
CA GLN A 88 10.20 1.45 -5.90
C GLN A 88 9.96 2.74 -6.73
N ARG A 89 8.78 3.35 -6.56
CA ARG A 89 8.37 4.61 -7.19
C ARG A 89 8.59 5.76 -6.20
N ASP A 90 9.85 5.96 -5.82
CA ASP A 90 10.23 6.77 -4.67
C ASP A 90 9.85 8.25 -4.80
N GLU A 91 9.95 8.82 -6.01
CA GLU A 91 9.56 10.22 -6.27
C GLU A 91 8.06 10.43 -5.99
N GLU A 92 7.21 9.52 -6.46
CA GLU A 92 5.76 9.58 -6.23
C GLU A 92 5.40 9.29 -4.77
N ALA A 93 6.11 8.37 -4.11
CA ALA A 93 5.91 8.10 -2.69
C ALA A 93 6.17 9.35 -1.84
N LEU A 94 7.24 10.09 -2.19
CA LEU A 94 7.62 11.33 -1.53
C LEU A 94 6.58 12.44 -1.74
N GLU A 95 5.99 12.55 -2.94
CA GLU A 95 4.86 13.46 -3.19
C GLU A 95 3.65 13.13 -2.31
N ALA A 96 3.27 11.85 -2.22
CA ALA A 96 2.14 11.41 -1.41
C ALA A 96 2.36 11.67 0.09
N LEU A 97 3.56 11.43 0.61
CA LEU A 97 3.90 11.69 2.02
C LEU A 97 3.95 13.19 2.36
N ARG A 98 4.41 14.03 1.44
CA ARG A 98 4.35 15.49 1.62
C ARG A 98 2.91 15.98 1.65
N ALA A 99 2.08 15.54 0.71
CA ALA A 99 0.66 15.84 0.70
C ALA A 99 -0.05 15.37 1.99
N TYR A 100 0.34 14.21 2.52
CA TYR A 100 -0.15 13.73 3.82
C TYR A 100 0.16 14.72 4.96
N LEU A 101 1.41 15.19 5.07
CA LEU A 101 1.80 16.13 6.13
C LEU A 101 1.19 17.52 5.95
N GLU A 102 0.90 17.93 4.72
CA GLU A 102 0.18 19.18 4.43
C GLU A 102 -1.27 19.11 4.91
N GLN A 103 -1.94 17.98 4.69
CA GLN A 103 -3.35 17.78 5.05
C GLN A 103 -3.54 17.38 6.51
N ALA A 104 -2.56 16.70 7.11
CA ALA A 104 -2.60 16.20 8.49
C ALA A 104 -1.33 16.59 9.28
N PRO A 105 -1.06 17.90 9.49
CA PRO A 105 0.17 18.37 10.12
C PRO A 105 0.33 17.91 11.57
N ASP A 106 -0.79 17.67 12.28
CA ASP A 106 -0.84 17.23 13.68
C ASP A 106 -0.99 15.71 13.82
N SER A 107 -0.79 14.95 12.74
CA SER A 107 -0.91 13.50 12.77
C SER A 107 0.04 12.87 13.79
N PRO A 108 -0.39 11.85 14.55
CA PRO A 108 0.51 11.07 15.40
C PRO A 108 1.60 10.33 14.59
N LEU A 109 1.39 10.14 13.28
CA LEU A 109 2.38 9.53 12.38
C LEU A 109 3.41 10.53 11.86
N ARG A 110 3.30 11.83 12.17
CA ARG A 110 4.16 12.89 11.63
C ARG A 110 5.64 12.54 11.65
N GLY A 111 6.17 12.17 12.82
CA GLY A 111 7.60 11.85 12.95
C GLY A 111 8.04 10.62 12.14
N ASN A 112 7.15 9.62 11.97
CA ASN A 112 7.42 8.48 11.09
C ASN A 112 7.46 8.91 9.62
N VAL A 113 6.53 9.77 9.21
CA VAL A 113 6.44 10.25 7.83
C VAL A 113 7.61 11.15 7.48
N GLU A 114 8.01 12.07 8.37
CA GLU A 114 9.21 12.90 8.18
C GLU A 114 10.46 12.04 7.97
N GLY A 115 10.69 11.02 8.80
CA GLY A 115 11.82 10.11 8.63
C GLY A 115 11.77 9.28 7.33
N ARG A 116 10.58 8.90 6.86
CA ARG A 116 10.40 8.23 5.56
C ARG A 116 10.72 9.17 4.40
N ILE A 117 10.26 10.43 4.47
CA ILE A 117 10.58 11.46 3.46
C ILE A 117 12.10 11.63 3.37
N GLU A 118 12.82 11.77 4.48
CA GLU A 118 14.28 11.88 4.49
C GLU A 118 14.98 10.65 3.87
N GLY A 119 14.44 9.45 4.09
CA GLY A 119 14.93 8.22 3.46
C GLY A 119 14.75 8.24 1.95
N LEU A 120 13.55 8.59 1.49
CA LEU A 120 13.21 8.66 0.07
C LEU A 120 13.98 9.75 -0.67
N GLU A 121 14.16 10.92 -0.05
CA GLU A 121 14.94 12.02 -0.63
C GLU A 121 16.38 11.59 -0.93
N ARG A 122 16.99 10.81 -0.04
CA ARG A 122 18.32 10.23 -0.28
C ARG A 122 18.31 9.23 -1.43
N SER A 123 17.36 8.29 -1.44
CA SER A 123 17.23 7.30 -2.53
C SER A 123 17.08 7.99 -3.89
N VAL A 124 16.18 8.96 -3.99
CA VAL A 124 15.95 9.74 -5.22
C VAL A 124 17.20 10.51 -5.64
N ALA A 125 17.90 11.14 -4.70
CA ALA A 125 19.13 11.87 -5.00
C ALA A 125 20.24 10.93 -5.52
N GLU A 126 20.39 9.75 -4.92
CA GLU A 126 21.34 8.72 -5.36
C GLU A 126 21.00 8.21 -6.76
N GLN A 127 19.74 7.84 -7.00
CA GLN A 127 19.27 7.38 -8.32
C GLN A 127 19.49 8.45 -9.40
N ARG A 128 19.20 9.71 -9.10
CA ARG A 128 19.41 10.83 -10.01
C ARG A 128 20.90 11.07 -10.28
N ALA A 129 21.75 10.96 -9.26
CA ALA A 129 23.19 11.10 -9.42
C ALA A 129 23.78 9.98 -10.30
N LEU A 130 23.33 8.74 -10.10
CA LEU A 130 23.73 7.59 -10.93
C LEU A 130 23.26 7.76 -12.38
N ALA A 131 22.00 8.18 -12.58
CA ALA A 131 21.47 8.44 -13.92
C ALA A 131 22.23 9.57 -14.63
N GLU A 132 22.66 10.59 -13.90
CA GLU A 132 23.46 11.69 -14.44
C GLU A 132 24.90 11.26 -14.75
N GLN A 133 25.52 10.43 -13.90
CA GLN A 133 26.84 9.85 -14.18
C GLN A 133 26.80 8.98 -15.44
N ALA A 134 25.80 8.11 -15.57
CA ALA A 134 25.60 7.28 -16.75
C ALA A 134 25.35 8.11 -18.02
N ARG A 135 24.77 9.32 -17.90
CA ARG A 135 24.63 10.26 -19.03
C ARG A 135 25.93 10.98 -19.37
N ARG A 136 26.82 11.20 -18.40
CA ARG A 136 28.09 11.92 -18.58
C ARG A 136 29.23 11.04 -19.06
N GLU A 137 29.23 9.76 -18.66
CA GLU A 137 30.22 8.81 -19.15
C GLU A 137 29.98 8.61 -20.65
N PRO A 138 30.94 8.98 -21.52
CA PRO A 138 30.82 8.71 -22.94
C PRO A 138 30.73 7.19 -23.12
N ASP A 139 29.90 6.74 -24.07
CA ASP A 139 29.94 5.35 -24.54
C ASP A 139 31.42 4.98 -24.76
N PRO A 140 31.92 3.86 -24.19
CA PRO A 140 33.32 3.50 -24.36
C PRO A 140 33.61 3.48 -25.85
N GLU A 141 34.51 4.37 -26.29
CA GLU A 141 34.93 4.46 -27.69
C GLU A 141 35.25 3.02 -28.14
N PRO A 142 34.58 2.49 -29.19
CA PRO A 142 34.84 1.14 -29.64
C PRO A 142 36.34 1.00 -29.79
N PRO A 143 36.98 -0.03 -29.19
CA PRO A 143 38.43 -0.09 -29.09
C PRO A 143 39.01 0.21 -30.46
N ALA A 144 39.75 1.32 -30.56
CA ALA A 144 40.32 1.79 -31.81
C ALA A 144 41.09 0.63 -32.43
N ASP A 145 40.53 0.06 -33.50
CA ASP A 145 41.04 -1.14 -34.16
C ASP A 145 42.49 -0.89 -34.61
N PRO A 146 43.52 -1.47 -33.96
CA PRO A 146 44.89 -1.34 -34.43
C PRO A 146 45.13 -2.18 -35.71
N GLY A 147 44.12 -2.91 -36.17
CA GLY A 147 44.24 -4.01 -37.12
C GLY A 147 43.86 -3.68 -38.56
N ARG A 148 43.69 -2.41 -38.96
CA ARG A 148 43.55 -2.07 -40.38
C ARG A 148 44.91 -2.09 -41.11
N SER A 149 45.64 -3.19 -40.98
CA SER A 149 46.63 -3.59 -41.97
C SER A 149 46.81 -5.10 -42.00
N SER A 150 46.62 -5.63 -43.21
CA SER A 150 47.15 -6.89 -43.72
C SER A 150 46.37 -8.18 -43.42
N ALA A 151 45.44 -8.45 -44.34
CA ALA A 151 45.40 -9.64 -45.18
C ALA A 151 45.18 -11.03 -44.54
N ALA A 152 44.29 -11.77 -45.21
CA ALA A 152 43.94 -13.18 -45.05
C ALA A 152 42.98 -13.50 -43.90
N ALA A 153 41.70 -13.64 -44.27
CA ALA A 153 40.79 -14.54 -43.58
C ALA A 153 41.43 -15.94 -43.47
N PRO A 154 41.25 -16.59 -42.31
CA PRO A 154 40.57 -17.87 -42.35
C PRO A 154 39.30 -17.82 -41.50
N GLU A 155 38.34 -18.62 -41.94
CA GLU A 155 36.99 -18.74 -41.43
C GLU A 155 36.98 -19.08 -39.93
N GLY A 156 36.50 -18.14 -39.12
CA GLY A 156 36.05 -18.41 -37.75
C GLY A 156 34.59 -18.83 -37.74
N GLN A 157 34.28 -19.98 -38.33
CA GLN A 157 33.08 -20.72 -37.96
C GLN A 157 33.40 -21.63 -36.76
N ASP A 158 32.36 -22.00 -36.00
CA ASP A 158 32.36 -23.01 -34.93
C ASP A 158 32.74 -22.63 -33.50
N LEU A 159 31.98 -21.70 -32.88
CA LEU A 159 31.80 -21.73 -31.42
C LEU A 159 30.34 -21.64 -30.92
N VAL A 160 29.35 -21.49 -31.80
CA VAL A 160 27.91 -21.54 -31.43
C VAL A 160 27.12 -22.70 -32.04
N SER A 161 27.76 -23.57 -32.83
CA SER A 161 27.16 -24.80 -33.37
C SER A 161 27.84 -26.07 -32.86
N ALA A 162 28.40 -26.01 -31.65
CA ALA A 162 28.94 -27.17 -30.96
C ALA A 162 27.81 -28.05 -30.38
N TRP A 163 27.20 -28.86 -31.24
CA TRP A 163 26.22 -29.90 -30.88
C TRP A 163 26.80 -31.01 -29.98
N TRP A 164 28.07 -30.91 -29.60
CA TRP A 164 28.75 -31.76 -28.62
C TRP A 164 28.66 -31.20 -27.19
N LEU A 165 28.30 -29.92 -26.99
CA LEU A 165 28.13 -29.35 -25.64
C LEU A 165 26.90 -29.96 -24.92
N TRP A 166 25.88 -30.35 -25.69
CA TRP A 166 24.70 -31.05 -25.20
C TRP A 166 24.92 -32.54 -24.91
N THR A 167 26.00 -33.18 -25.41
CA THR A 167 26.27 -34.59 -25.06
C THR A 167 26.84 -34.73 -23.65
N LEU A 168 27.49 -33.69 -23.10
CA LEU A 168 28.03 -33.72 -21.73
C LEU A 168 26.93 -33.47 -20.68
N VAL A 169 25.94 -32.61 -20.97
CA VAL A 169 24.76 -32.41 -20.10
C VAL A 169 23.82 -33.63 -20.13
N GLY A 170 23.71 -34.33 -21.26
CA GLY A 170 22.88 -35.54 -21.40
C GLY A 170 23.35 -36.74 -20.57
N VAL A 171 24.65 -36.89 -20.31
CA VAL A 171 25.21 -38.03 -19.56
C VAL A 171 24.96 -37.92 -18.05
N VAL A 172 24.77 -36.71 -17.50
CA VAL A 172 24.50 -36.53 -16.06
C VAL A 172 23.05 -36.88 -15.68
N VAL A 173 22.10 -36.78 -16.62
CA VAL A 173 20.68 -37.08 -16.35
C VAL A 173 20.41 -38.59 -16.27
N VAL A 174 21.19 -39.43 -16.97
CA VAL A 174 21.00 -40.90 -16.93
C VAL A 174 21.58 -41.52 -15.65
N GLY A 175 22.57 -40.88 -15.02
CA GLY A 175 23.17 -41.37 -13.77
C GLY A 175 22.31 -41.17 -12.50
N ALA A 176 21.37 -40.22 -12.50
CA ALA A 176 20.55 -39.91 -11.31
C ALA A 176 19.27 -40.76 -11.20
N ALA A 177 18.84 -41.42 -12.26
CA ALA A 177 17.61 -42.24 -12.26
C ALA A 177 17.73 -43.55 -11.46
N LEU A 178 18.94 -44.00 -11.11
CA LEU A 178 19.17 -45.17 -10.25
C LEU A 178 19.36 -44.82 -8.76
N GLY A 179 19.47 -43.54 -8.39
CA GLY A 179 19.68 -43.11 -7.01
C GLY A 179 18.41 -42.78 -6.21
N VAL A 180 17.28 -42.56 -6.90
CA VAL A 180 16.04 -42.05 -6.29
C VAL A 180 15.19 -43.16 -5.62
N THR A 181 15.50 -44.44 -5.83
CA THR A 181 14.74 -45.54 -5.22
C THR A 181 15.08 -45.87 -3.76
N LEU A 182 16.10 -45.25 -3.14
CA LEU A 182 16.49 -45.57 -1.75
C LEU A 182 16.24 -44.45 -0.72
N ALA A 183 15.69 -43.29 -1.11
CA ALA A 183 15.58 -42.13 -0.21
C ALA A 183 14.14 -41.68 0.12
N LEU A 184 13.16 -42.60 0.13
CA LEU A 184 11.76 -42.32 0.52
C LEU A 184 11.44 -42.64 1.99
N THR A 185 12.41 -42.54 2.91
CA THR A 185 12.13 -42.85 4.34
C THR A 185 12.80 -41.94 5.35
N LEU A 186 12.88 -40.62 5.10
CA LEU A 186 13.04 -39.67 6.20
C LEU A 186 12.14 -38.46 5.97
N ASP A 187 11.13 -38.39 6.83
CA ASP A 187 10.26 -37.25 7.07
C ASP A 187 10.95 -36.34 8.10
N PRO A 188 11.22 -35.07 7.77
CA PRO A 188 11.34 -34.03 8.77
C PRO A 188 10.38 -32.87 8.43
N GLY A 189 9.23 -32.88 9.09
CA GLY A 189 8.88 -31.84 10.06
C GLY A 189 8.82 -30.41 9.54
N GLU A 190 7.59 -29.97 9.29
CA GLU A 190 7.07 -28.60 9.49
C GLU A 190 7.97 -27.41 9.13
N GLN A 191 7.75 -26.85 7.94
CA GLN A 191 8.10 -25.46 7.67
C GLN A 191 7.13 -24.55 8.42
N ALA A 192 7.62 -23.92 9.49
CA ALA A 192 6.91 -22.86 10.19
C ALA A 192 6.65 -21.65 9.26
N PRO A 193 5.51 -20.97 9.37
CA PRO A 193 5.25 -19.76 8.61
C PRO A 193 6.19 -18.65 9.07
N ILE A 194 6.85 -17.97 8.12
CA ILE A 194 7.69 -16.80 8.38
C ILE A 194 6.80 -15.68 8.92
N PRO A 195 6.94 -15.26 10.18
CA PRO A 195 6.18 -14.15 10.72
C PRO A 195 7.00 -12.86 10.56
N GLY A 196 6.41 -11.85 9.93
CA GLY A 196 6.95 -10.50 9.97
C GLY A 196 7.25 -9.91 8.61
N ASP A 197 6.21 -9.45 7.93
CA ASP A 197 6.14 -8.03 7.58
C ASP A 197 4.67 -7.67 7.38
N ALA A 198 3.94 -7.65 8.51
CA ALA A 198 2.66 -6.97 8.55
C ALA A 198 2.95 -5.47 8.45
N GLY A 199 3.26 -5.02 7.24
CA GLY A 199 3.25 -3.61 6.89
C GLY A 199 1.93 -3.07 7.41
N ILE A 200 2.03 -2.19 8.41
CA ILE A 200 0.90 -1.57 9.08
C ILE A 200 0.22 -0.69 8.02
N VAL A 201 -0.62 -1.28 7.17
CA VAL A 201 -1.79 -0.54 6.68
C VAL A 201 -2.45 -0.09 7.95
N VAL A 202 -2.64 1.22 8.13
CA VAL A 202 -3.10 1.85 9.38
C VAL A 202 -4.35 1.12 9.89
N SER A 203 -4.13 0.04 10.64
CA SER A 203 -5.13 -0.92 11.12
C SER A 203 -5.03 -1.03 12.64
N THR A 204 -3.97 -0.49 13.24
CA THR A 204 -3.67 -0.63 14.66
C THR A 204 -3.61 0.68 15.45
N LEU A 205 -3.87 1.86 14.87
CA LEU A 205 -4.00 3.06 15.73
C LEU A 205 -4.90 4.20 15.23
N VAL A 206 -5.34 4.23 13.98
CA VAL A 206 -6.25 5.29 13.49
C VAL A 206 -7.33 4.61 12.64
N GLU A 207 -8.49 4.40 13.23
CA GLU A 207 -9.69 4.03 12.49
C GLU A 207 -9.99 5.19 11.53
N VAL A 208 -9.87 4.98 10.22
CA VAL A 208 -10.28 6.00 9.22
C VAL A 208 -11.78 6.18 9.43
N ARG A 209 -12.16 7.31 10.05
CA ARG A 209 -13.54 7.65 10.33
C ARG A 209 -14.14 8.27 9.08
N TRP A 210 -14.83 7.41 8.32
CA TRP A 210 -15.71 7.77 7.21
C TRP A 210 -16.89 8.62 7.69
#